data_AF-A0AA36C4R0-F1
#
_entry.id   AF-A0AA36C4R0-F1
#
_cell.length_a   1.000
_cell.length_b   1.000
_cell.length_c   1.000
_cell.angle_alpha   90.00
_cell.angle_beta   90.00
_cell.angle_gamma   90.00
#
_symmetry.space_group_name_H-M   'P 1'
#
loop_
_entity.id
_entity.type
_entity.pdbx_description
1 polymer ?
#
loop_
_entity_poly.entity_id
_entity_poly.type
_entity_poly.pdbx_seq_one_letter_code
_entity_poly.pdbx_strand_id
1 'polypeptide(L)'
;MDYLGHLMLLLFSFHLTATTKGSSGPIDDVNAGDGELERHIKIMNGQARQIRDYPYMVSIQRPNPRAPNVSSQAHHCGGSLIGLEWVLSAAHCFFHPNGKR
;
A
#
# COMPACT_ATOMS: atom_id res chain seq x y z
N MET A 1 -17.91 24.75 21.94
CA MET A 1 -17.46 24.85 20.54
C MET A 1 -17.12 23.46 20.01
N ASP A 2 -17.96 22.46 20.33
CA ASP A 2 -17.56 21.05 20.24
C ASP A 2 -18.46 20.25 19.27
N TYR A 3 -19.57 20.85 18.83
CA TYR A 3 -20.46 20.28 17.82
C TYR A 3 -19.99 20.53 16.38
N LEU A 4 -19.22 21.60 16.14
CA LEU A 4 -18.68 21.91 14.81
C LEU A 4 -17.58 20.91 14.40
N GLY A 5 -16.81 20.40 15.35
CA GLY A 5 -15.78 19.39 15.11
C GLY A 5 -16.33 17.98 14.86
N HIS A 6 -17.38 17.58 15.58
CA HIS A 6 -18.08 16.31 15.33
C HIS A 6 -18.85 16.32 14.00
N LEU A 7 -19.46 17.46 13.62
CA LEU A 7 -20.16 17.59 12.35
C LEU A 7 -19.21 17.47 11.14
N MET A 8 -17.95 17.94 11.26
CA MET A 8 -16.93 17.78 10.22
C MET A 8 -16.45 16.32 10.07
N LEU A 9 -16.34 15.56 11.17
CA LEU A 9 -15.96 14.13 11.13
C LEU A 9 -17.03 13.24 10.46
N LEU A 10 -18.31 13.57 10.62
CA LEU A 10 -19.40 12.85 9.97
C LEU A 10 -19.50 13.16 8.46
N LEU A 11 -19.11 14.36 8.02
CA LEU A 11 -19.07 14.71 6.59
C LEU A 11 -17.92 14.01 5.83
N PHE A 12 -16.77 13.76 6.47
CA PHE A 12 -15.70 12.94 5.87
C PHE A 12 -15.99 11.43 5.86
N SER A 13 -16.96 10.99 6.66
CA SER A 13 -17.39 9.58 6.69
C SER A 13 -18.30 9.20 5.52
N PHE A 14 -18.86 10.19 4.79
CA PHE A 14 -19.79 9.95 3.67
C PHE A 14 -19.17 10.16 2.28
N HIS A 15 -17.85 10.33 2.16
CA HIS A 15 -17.15 10.46 0.87
C HIS A 15 -16.05 9.44 0.60
N LEU A 16 -15.99 8.35 1.38
CA LEU A 16 -15.15 7.20 1.05
C LEU A 16 -15.98 5.95 0.73
N THR A 17 -17.04 6.08 -0.08
CA THR A 17 -17.65 4.92 -0.72
C THR A 17 -16.82 4.53 -1.94
N ALA A 18 -15.68 3.88 -1.70
CA ALA A 18 -14.98 3.16 -2.75
C ALA A 18 -15.74 1.87 -3.08
N THR A 19 -16.85 1.97 -3.84
CA THR A 19 -17.44 0.81 -4.50
C THR A 19 -16.65 0.53 -5.77
N THR A 20 -15.63 -0.34 -5.70
CA THR A 20 -15.06 -0.91 -6.92
C THR A 20 -15.98 -2.03 -7.37
N LYS A 21 -16.85 -1.73 -8.34
CA LYS A 21 -17.63 -2.74 -9.05
C LYS A 21 -16.65 -3.71 -9.69
N GLY A 22 -16.72 -4.99 -9.30
CA GLY A 22 -15.86 -6.03 -9.84
C GLY A 22 -16.09 -6.23 -11.33
N SER A 23 -15.01 -6.22 -12.11
CA SER A 23 -14.91 -6.97 -13.34
C SER A 23 -13.53 -7.63 -13.37
N SER A 24 -13.51 -8.94 -13.13
CA SER A 24 -12.39 -9.80 -13.46
C SER A 24 -12.18 -9.78 -14.98
N GLY A 25 -11.21 -8.99 -15.43
CA GLY A 25 -10.65 -9.09 -16.78
C GLY A 25 -9.31 -9.84 -16.70
N PRO A 26 -8.96 -10.69 -17.69
CA PRO A 26 -7.70 -11.44 -17.71
C PRO A 26 -6.49 -10.50 -17.64
N ILE A 27 -5.47 -10.90 -16.90
CA ILE A 27 -4.14 -10.31 -17.02
C ILE A 27 -3.57 -10.94 -18.28
N ASP A 28 -3.43 -10.17 -19.36
CA ASP A 28 -2.89 -10.70 -20.61
C ASP A 28 -1.41 -11.07 -20.42
N ASP A 29 -1.16 -12.37 -20.39
CA ASP A 29 0.14 -12.98 -20.17
C ASP A 29 1.08 -12.75 -21.35
N VAL A 30 2.19 -12.07 -21.11
CA VAL A 30 3.39 -12.26 -21.93
C VAL A 30 4.47 -12.92 -21.07
N ASN A 31 4.44 -14.26 -21.10
CA ASN A 31 5.49 -15.22 -20.73
C ASN A 31 6.26 -14.95 -19.42
N ALA A 32 5.69 -15.40 -18.29
CA ALA A 32 6.49 -15.82 -17.14
C ALA A 32 6.78 -17.32 -17.28
N GLY A 33 8.02 -17.67 -17.62
CA GLY A 33 8.51 -19.05 -17.56
C GLY A 33 8.32 -19.62 -16.15
N ASP A 34 7.88 -20.88 -16.11
CA ASP A 34 8.18 -21.90 -15.09
C ASP A 34 8.74 -21.41 -13.74
N GLY A 35 7.84 -20.90 -12.91
CA GLY A 35 8.14 -20.54 -11.53
C GLY A 35 7.05 -19.64 -10.98
N GLU A 36 5.85 -20.20 -10.79
CA GLU A 36 4.72 -19.52 -10.17
C GLU A 36 5.08 -19.10 -8.74
N LEU A 37 5.70 -17.93 -8.60
CA LEU A 37 5.84 -17.26 -7.33
C LEU A 37 4.43 -16.84 -6.94
N GLU A 38 3.76 -17.73 -6.21
CA GLU A 38 2.45 -17.57 -5.59
C GLU A 38 2.44 -16.19 -4.90
N ARG A 39 1.91 -15.18 -5.61
CA ARG A 39 1.90 -13.79 -5.16
C ARG A 39 0.87 -13.70 -4.05
N HIS A 40 1.28 -14.10 -2.85
CA HIS A 40 0.45 -14.06 -1.66
C HIS A 40 -0.23 -12.71 -1.58
N ILE A 41 -1.56 -12.74 -1.69
CA ILE A 41 -2.39 -11.56 -1.53
C ILE A 41 -2.22 -11.09 -0.08
N LYS A 42 -1.42 -10.04 0.13
CA LYS A 42 -1.16 -9.49 1.46
C LYS A 42 -2.33 -8.68 2.02
N ILE A 43 -3.29 -8.31 1.17
CA ILE A 43 -4.47 -7.53 1.52
C ILE A 43 -5.67 -8.47 1.58
N MET A 44 -6.18 -8.76 2.77
CA MET A 44 -7.33 -9.66 2.95
C MET A 44 -8.53 -9.17 2.12
N ASN A 45 -9.12 -10.07 1.32
CA ASN A 45 -10.19 -9.76 0.36
C ASN A 45 -9.85 -8.65 -0.66
N GLY A 46 -8.57 -8.32 -0.81
CA GLY A 46 -8.09 -7.39 -1.82
C GLY A 46 -8.25 -7.96 -3.23
N GLN A 47 -8.21 -7.07 -4.22
CA GLN A 47 -8.17 -7.44 -5.63
C GLN A 47 -6.82 -6.98 -6.19
N ALA A 48 -6.24 -7.79 -7.08
CA ALA A 48 -5.06 -7.35 -7.82
C ALA A 48 -5.42 -6.13 -8.66
N ARG A 49 -4.59 -5.08 -8.60
CA ARG A 49 -4.77 -3.84 -9.35
C ARG A 49 -3.49 -3.45 -10.07
N GLN A 50 -3.64 -2.73 -11.17
CA GLN A 50 -2.50 -2.17 -11.88
C GLN A 50 -2.03 -0.91 -11.16
N ILE A 51 -0.73 -0.62 -11.20
CA ILE A 51 -0.16 0.60 -10.60
C ILE A 51 -0.78 1.88 -11.19
N ARG A 52 -1.27 1.80 -12.43
CA ARG A 52 -1.96 2.88 -13.14
C ARG A 52 -3.29 3.29 -12.50
N ASP A 53 -3.95 2.39 -11.77
CA ASP A 53 -5.24 2.66 -11.15
C ASP A 53 -5.10 3.54 -9.90
N TYR A 54 -3.97 3.41 -9.21
CA TYR A 54 -3.65 4.11 -7.97
C TYR A 54 -2.21 4.63 -8.03
N PRO A 55 -1.91 5.59 -8.92
CA PRO A 55 -0.53 5.99 -9.24
C PRO A 55 0.19 6.66 -8.06
N TYR A 56 -0.56 7.11 -7.06
CA TYR A 56 -0.02 7.67 -5.82
C TYR A 56 0.43 6.60 -4.83
N MET A 57 0.15 5.30 -5.05
CA MET A 57 0.53 4.23 -4.12
C MET A 57 2.04 3.98 -4.12
N VAL A 58 2.67 4.06 -2.94
CA VAL A 58 4.12 3.89 -2.77
C VAL A 58 4.42 2.65 -1.92
N SER A 59 5.38 1.84 -2.38
CA SER A 59 5.98 0.74 -1.62
C SER A 59 7.25 1.21 -0.93
N ILE A 60 7.22 1.29 0.40
CA ILE A 60 8.38 1.64 1.22
C ILE A 60 9.13 0.35 1.55
N GLN A 61 10.35 0.23 1.04
CA GLN A 61 11.15 -0.98 1.15
C GLN A 61 12.32 -0.81 2.12
N ARG A 62 12.70 -1.92 2.76
CA ARG A 62 13.88 -2.02 3.64
C ARG A 62 14.76 -3.20 3.23
N PRO A 63 16.04 -3.26 3.63
CA PRO A 63 16.85 -4.46 3.44
C PRO A 63 16.13 -5.69 3.98
N ASN A 64 16.09 -6.74 3.19
CA ASN A 64 15.36 -7.95 3.56
C ASN A 64 16.10 -8.69 4.69
N PRO A 65 15.55 -8.75 5.91
CA PRO A 65 16.22 -9.43 7.02
C PRO A 65 16.31 -10.95 6.82
N ARG A 66 15.53 -11.52 5.90
CA ARG A 66 15.53 -12.96 5.60
C ARG A 66 16.61 -13.35 4.59
N ALA A 67 17.22 -12.39 3.90
CA ALA A 67 18.28 -12.63 2.93
C ALA A 67 19.41 -11.60 3.10
N PRO A 68 20.10 -11.59 4.26
CA PRO A 68 21.06 -10.54 4.62
C PRO A 68 22.31 -10.51 3.72
N ASN A 69 22.64 -11.64 3.09
CA ASN A 69 23.81 -11.78 2.21
C ASN A 69 23.46 -11.54 0.72
N VAL A 70 22.24 -11.10 0.44
CA VAL A 70 21.76 -10.78 -0.90
C VAL A 70 21.26 -9.35 -0.87
N SER A 71 21.59 -8.55 -1.88
CA SER A 71 21.09 -7.18 -2.06
C SER A 71 19.60 -7.18 -2.43
N SER A 72 18.77 -7.69 -1.54
CA SER A 72 17.32 -7.78 -1.70
C SER A 72 16.61 -6.81 -0.75
N GLN A 73 15.53 -6.24 -1.27
CA GLN A 73 14.68 -5.31 -0.54
C GLN A 73 13.33 -5.99 -0.28
N ALA A 74 12.75 -5.73 0.89
CA ALA A 74 11.45 -6.23 1.29
C ALA A 74 10.49 -5.07 1.53
N HIS A 75 9.25 -5.18 1.03
CA HIS A 75 8.17 -4.26 1.34
C HIS A 75 7.90 -4.27 2.86
N HIS A 76 7.96 -3.09 3.47
CA HIS A 76 7.80 -2.89 4.90
C HIS A 76 6.55 -2.08 5.24
N CYS A 77 6.27 -1.03 4.46
CA CYS A 77 5.13 -0.14 4.67
C CYS A 77 4.60 0.43 3.34
N GLY A 78 3.39 1.01 3.41
CA GLY A 78 2.81 1.81 2.32
C GLY A 78 2.97 3.32 2.51
N GLY A 79 2.66 4.07 1.46
CA GLY A 79 2.55 5.54 1.48
C GLY A 79 1.80 6.09 0.27
N SER A 80 1.63 7.40 0.26
CA SER A 80 0.95 8.15 -0.81
C SER A 80 1.82 9.29 -1.33
N LEU A 81 2.01 9.39 -2.64
CA LEU A 81 2.66 10.54 -3.28
C LEU A 81 1.74 11.77 -3.18
N ILE A 82 2.19 12.82 -2.50
CA ILE A 82 1.44 14.08 -2.29
C ILE A 82 2.05 15.28 -3.01
N GLY A 83 3.23 15.10 -3.60
CA GLY A 83 3.93 16.09 -4.41
C GLY A 83 5.08 15.43 -5.16
N LEU A 84 5.80 16.19 -6.00
CA LEU A 84 6.87 15.65 -6.85
C LEU A 84 7.98 14.94 -6.06
N GLU A 85 8.22 15.38 -4.83
CA GLU A 85 9.30 14.88 -3.97
C GLU A 85 8.79 14.46 -2.58
N TRP A 86 7.47 14.40 -2.40
CA TRP A 86 6.86 14.22 -1.07
C TRP A 86 5.95 13.01 -1.03
N VAL A 87 6.24 12.11 -0.08
CA VAL A 87 5.42 10.94 0.24
C VAL A 87 4.89 11.05 1.67
N LEU A 88 3.58 10.93 1.82
CA LEU A 88 2.91 10.80 3.11
C LEU A 88 2.88 9.32 3.55
N SER A 89 3.26 9.04 4.79
CA SER A 89 3.22 7.68 5.37
C SER A 89 3.10 7.76 6.91
N ALA A 90 2.95 6.61 7.56
CA ALA A 90 2.82 6.55 9.01
C ALA A 90 4.19 6.71 9.70
N ALA A 91 4.26 7.52 10.75
CA ALA A 91 5.51 7.77 11.48
C ALA A 91 6.15 6.48 12.05
N HIS A 92 5.33 5.53 12.52
CA HIS A 92 5.82 4.26 13.07
C HIS A 92 6.53 3.38 12.02
N CYS A 93 6.32 3.63 10.72
CA CYS A 93 7.06 2.94 9.67
C CYS A 93 8.56 3.27 9.72
N PHE A 94 8.94 4.41 10.29
CA PHE A 94 10.32 4.91 10.36
C PHE A 94 10.88 4.95 11.78
N PHE A 95 10.04 5.27 12.76
CA PHE A 95 10.43 5.47 14.15
C PHE A 95 9.77 4.43 15.05
N HIS A 96 10.60 3.61 15.72
CA HIS A 96 10.15 2.73 16.78
C HIS A 96 10.49 3.39 18.14
N PRO A 97 9.51 3.69 19.01
CA PRO A 97 9.75 4.41 20.26
C PRO A 97 10.68 3.68 21.25
N ASN A 98 10.95 2.38 21.03
CA ASN A 98 11.77 1.56 21.92
C ASN A 98 13.11 1.09 21.32
N GLY A 99 13.56 1.69 20.22
CA GLY A 99 14.93 1.50 19.68
C GLY A 99 15.32 0.08 19.21
N LYS A 100 14.47 -0.93 19.39
CA LYS A 100 14.71 -2.28 18.88
C LYS A 100 14.32 -2.36 17.42
N ARG A 101 15.34 -2.45 16.58
CA ARG A 101 15.27 -3.04 15.24
C ARG A 101 15.58 -4.52 15.35
#